data_AF-A0A524H5P2-F1
#
_entry.id   AF-A0A524H5P2-F1
#
_cell.length_a   1.000
_cell.length_b   1.000
_cell.length_c   1.000
_cell.angle_alpha   90.00
_cell.angle_beta   90.00
_cell.angle_gamma   90.00
#
_symmetry.space_group_name_H-M   'P 1'
#
loop_
_entity.id
_entity.type
_entity.pdbx_description
1 polymer ?
#
loop_
_entity_poly.entity_id
_entity_poly.type
_entity_poly.pdbx_seq_one_letter_code
_entity_poly.pdbx_strand_id
1 'polypeptide(L)'
;MNSTPITGQRQNVWILGVALLLALFFLWGCAERGPDPSSSMTQNDCQQDQALIWLPEGDSVLIGTFQLIGPIADMPEFHDCQRFVVPADASGLASAPSQDGMAFGPLVAICAANELDMAFARGDPDSVKAVPVAIIYNMDIEHSYKPLGIEPGFSCLFLWKTDTWHARLVALGQNSWRDSEDPSRCLTPIDTIRTGGTDLQVRPAALPEPLRPRDIPPVARWDWDREHRMQYIGIRCGDEWCEIGAPGFTPSEPASDTPDGAEFLSAVGDIPNAPVPTDAEKSRMVAVKGWYDHQRLDLRKEDGTLVMADVSGTVFPQPGLDAVLEDAFEGNWIPSAYVFVDAAYKAKIPMQAGINRVDICHGTASECEVPAGAKHCTGIGVDSPGYVGWWGKVTPGPEDGAPYYYCVRRNEHGGNIIPAAAARWNWSEADAKTWSKCGNACCTGN
;
A
#
# COMPACT_ATOMS: atom_id res chain seq x y z
N MET A 1 -5.90 70.96 70.79
CA MET A 1 -5.00 70.99 71.96
C MET A 1 -4.24 69.68 71.97
N ASN A 2 -2.90 69.77 71.99
CA ASN A 2 -1.91 68.84 72.57
C ASN A 2 -2.10 67.33 72.34
N SER A 3 -1.12 66.51 71.97
CA SER A 3 0.34 66.64 71.87
C SER A 3 0.83 65.21 71.56
N THR A 4 1.74 65.06 70.62
CA THR A 4 2.60 63.85 70.51
C THR A 4 3.56 63.77 71.70
N PRO A 5 3.95 62.55 72.14
CA PRO A 5 5.38 62.17 72.09
C PRO A 5 5.64 60.64 71.89
N ILE A 6 6.61 60.17 71.08
CA ILE A 6 8.07 59.94 71.29
C ILE A 6 8.46 58.50 71.76
N THR A 7 9.18 57.79 70.85
CA THR A 7 10.35 56.87 70.95
C THR A 7 10.41 55.57 71.80
N GLY A 8 11.09 54.57 71.21
CA GLY A 8 11.89 53.50 71.86
C GLY A 8 11.76 52.15 71.13
N GLN A 9 12.61 51.73 70.17
CA GLN A 9 14.02 51.27 70.18
C GLN A 9 14.22 49.76 70.53
N ARG A 10 14.66 48.98 69.50
CA ARG A 10 15.41 47.68 69.49
C ARG A 10 14.64 46.43 70.00
N GLN A 11 14.72 45.22 69.42
CA GLN A 11 15.80 44.52 68.69
C GLN A 11 15.26 43.27 67.94
N ASN A 12 15.93 42.88 66.84
CA ASN A 12 16.11 41.50 66.29
C ASN A 12 14.89 40.57 66.10
N VAL A 13 14.48 40.35 64.84
CA VAL A 13 14.50 39.01 64.18
C VAL A 13 14.61 39.25 62.67
N TRP A 14 15.45 38.44 62.04
CA TRP A 14 15.85 38.46 60.64
C TRP A 14 14.69 38.42 59.65
N ILE A 15 14.76 39.30 58.65
CA ILE A 15 13.94 39.28 57.43
C ILE A 15 14.38 38.08 56.59
N LEU A 16 13.64 36.98 56.70
CA LEU A 16 13.48 35.97 55.66
C LEU A 16 12.46 36.53 54.66
N GLY A 17 12.94 37.20 53.62
CA GLY A 17 12.03 37.84 52.67
C GLY A 17 12.65 38.53 51.46
N VAL A 18 13.92 38.30 51.14
CA VAL A 18 14.57 38.80 49.89
C VAL A 18 15.47 37.72 49.26
N ALA A 19 15.17 36.44 49.50
CA ALA A 19 15.84 35.30 48.87
C ALA A 19 14.86 34.41 48.09
N LEU A 20 13.85 35.01 47.46
CA LEU A 20 12.99 34.31 46.48
C LEU A 20 12.80 35.08 45.16
N LEU A 21 13.60 36.12 44.93
CA LEU A 21 13.56 36.91 43.68
C LEU A 21 14.93 37.06 42.98
N LEU A 22 15.97 36.37 43.46
CA LEU A 22 17.29 36.27 42.82
C LEU A 22 17.84 34.82 42.80
N ALA A 23 16.93 33.84 42.78
CA ALA A 23 17.20 32.46 42.39
C ALA A 23 16.27 32.01 41.24
N LEU A 24 15.71 32.97 40.50
CA LEU A 24 14.85 32.75 39.34
C LEU A 24 15.54 33.11 38.00
N PHE A 25 16.85 33.40 38.01
CA PHE A 25 17.61 33.76 36.81
C PHE A 25 18.86 32.90 36.54
N PHE A 26 19.11 31.84 37.32
CA PHE A 26 20.22 30.89 37.08
C PHE A 26 19.82 29.42 37.21
N LEU A 27 18.53 29.13 36.98
CA LEU A 27 18.04 27.81 36.59
C LEU A 27 17.38 27.91 35.21
N TRP A 28 18.07 28.53 34.24
CA TRP A 28 18.02 28.01 32.88
C TRP A 28 18.79 26.69 32.91
N GLY A 29 18.13 25.68 33.48
CA GLY A 29 18.45 24.32 33.15
C GLY A 29 18.41 24.22 31.63
N CYS A 30 19.36 23.48 31.08
CA CYS A 30 19.16 22.82 29.81
C CYS A 30 17.79 22.15 29.89
N ALA A 31 16.75 22.82 29.40
CA ALA A 31 15.62 22.13 28.87
C ALA A 31 16.26 21.27 27.79
N GLU A 32 16.37 19.97 28.07
CA GLU A 32 16.43 19.00 27.00
C GLU A 32 15.39 19.47 26.00
N ARG A 33 15.87 20.01 24.87
CA ARG A 33 15.06 20.00 23.67
C ARG A 33 14.74 18.53 23.53
N GLY A 34 13.53 18.16 23.95
CA GLY A 34 12.93 16.93 23.49
C GLY A 34 13.18 16.87 21.99
N PRO A 35 13.55 15.69 21.46
CA PRO A 35 13.88 15.56 20.05
C PRO A 35 12.82 16.31 19.25
N ASP A 36 13.31 17.23 18.41
CA ASP A 36 12.48 17.96 17.47
C ASP A 36 11.61 16.92 16.75
N PRO A 37 10.27 16.95 16.83
CA PRO A 37 9.42 16.00 16.11
C PRO A 37 9.54 16.14 14.58
N SER A 38 10.47 16.97 14.09
CA SER A 38 10.88 17.09 12.71
C SER A 38 12.04 16.17 12.31
N SER A 39 12.39 15.14 13.10
CA SER A 39 13.07 13.99 12.50
C SER A 39 12.08 13.35 11.54
N SER A 40 12.21 13.71 10.26
CA SER A 40 11.40 13.21 9.16
C SER A 40 11.25 11.69 9.27
N MET A 41 10.06 11.26 9.69
CA MET A 41 9.58 9.89 9.55
C MET A 41 9.84 9.48 8.10
N THR A 42 10.79 8.56 7.88
CA THR A 42 10.88 7.87 6.61
C THR A 42 9.61 7.03 6.49
N GLN A 43 8.76 7.42 5.56
CA GLN A 43 7.48 6.79 5.26
C GLN A 43 7.70 5.30 5.00
N ASN A 44 7.21 4.47 5.92
CA ASN A 44 7.21 3.01 5.80
C ASN A 44 6.15 2.60 4.79
N ASP A 45 6.49 2.66 3.51
CA ASP A 45 5.78 1.89 2.50
C ASP A 45 6.07 0.41 2.78
N CYS A 46 5.09 -0.48 2.57
CA CYS A 46 5.28 -1.94 2.73
C CYS A 46 6.29 -2.55 1.71
N GLN A 47 7.10 -1.72 1.07
CA GLN A 47 7.83 -1.97 -0.18
C GLN A 47 9.31 -1.61 -0.14
N GLN A 48 9.85 -1.08 0.96
CA GLN A 48 11.31 -1.01 1.06
C GLN A 48 11.82 -2.36 1.54
N ASP A 49 13.10 -2.68 1.26
CA ASP A 49 13.87 -3.90 1.61
C ASP A 49 13.79 -4.36 3.09
N GLN A 50 12.95 -3.68 3.86
CA GLN A 50 12.87 -3.58 5.28
C GLN A 50 11.41 -3.19 5.58
N ALA A 51 10.59 -4.14 6.03
CA ALA A 51 9.45 -3.75 6.85
C ALA A 51 10.03 -3.25 8.18
N LEU A 52 10.37 -1.96 8.25
CA LEU A 52 10.70 -1.31 9.53
C LEU A 52 9.42 -1.28 10.34
N ILE A 53 9.25 -2.25 11.23
CA ILE A 53 8.21 -2.15 12.26
C ILE A 53 8.81 -1.26 13.35
N TRP A 54 8.23 -0.07 13.53
CA TRP A 54 8.54 0.77 14.67
C TRP A 54 7.88 0.18 15.90
N LEU A 55 8.71 -0.23 16.85
CA LEU A 55 8.24 -0.63 18.17
C LEU A 55 7.74 0.63 18.90
N PRO A 56 6.79 0.48 19.85
CA PRO A 56 6.34 1.59 20.70
C PRO A 56 7.48 2.36 21.40
N GLU A 57 8.66 1.76 21.48
CA GLU A 57 9.89 2.27 22.10
C GLU A 57 10.77 3.11 21.14
N GLY A 58 10.39 3.24 19.86
CA GLY A 58 11.15 4.01 18.86
C GLY A 58 12.29 3.24 18.19
N ASP A 59 12.38 1.92 18.42
CA ASP A 59 13.31 1.03 17.72
C ASP A 59 12.68 0.46 16.45
N SER A 60 13.49 0.19 15.43
CA SER A 60 13.06 -0.45 14.18
C SER A 60 13.77 -1.77 13.94
N VAL A 61 13.03 -2.82 13.57
CA VAL A 61 13.61 -4.14 13.25
C VAL A 61 13.65 -4.36 11.73
N LEU A 62 14.80 -4.79 11.21
CA LEU A 62 14.98 -5.17 9.81
C LEU A 62 14.42 -6.57 9.57
N ILE A 63 13.41 -6.66 8.72
CA ILE A 63 12.86 -7.92 8.20
C ILE A 63 13.54 -8.19 6.84
N GLY A 64 14.41 -9.20 6.76
CA GLY A 64 15.29 -9.45 5.61
C GLY A 64 14.62 -10.09 4.37
N THR A 65 15.42 -10.41 3.35
CA THR A 65 14.95 -11.05 2.09
C THR A 65 14.53 -12.51 2.30
N PHE A 66 13.32 -12.86 1.87
CA PHE A 66 12.76 -14.21 2.03
C PHE A 66 12.91 -15.04 0.76
N GLN A 67 13.36 -16.29 0.91
CA GLN A 67 13.52 -17.19 -0.24
C GLN A 67 12.21 -17.48 -0.98
N LEU A 68 11.06 -17.46 -0.29
CA LEU A 68 9.77 -17.79 -0.93
C LEU A 68 9.42 -16.75 -1.99
N ILE A 69 9.60 -15.47 -1.66
CA ILE A 69 9.33 -14.34 -2.54
C ILE A 69 10.58 -13.99 -3.38
N GLY A 70 11.73 -14.58 -3.08
CA GLY A 70 12.92 -14.55 -3.93
C GLY A 70 13.32 -13.14 -4.38
N PRO A 71 13.70 -12.95 -5.65
CA PRO A 71 14.11 -11.66 -6.18
C PRO A 71 12.95 -10.71 -6.51
N ILE A 72 11.69 -11.12 -6.30
CA ILE A 72 10.51 -10.24 -6.49
C ILE A 72 10.08 -9.55 -5.18
N ALA A 73 10.81 -9.76 -4.09
CA ALA A 73 10.49 -9.28 -2.73
C ALA A 73 10.22 -7.77 -2.63
N ASP A 74 10.97 -7.01 -3.43
CA ASP A 74 10.98 -5.55 -3.45
C ASP A 74 10.10 -4.99 -4.59
N MET A 75 9.30 -5.85 -5.24
CA MET A 75 8.51 -5.47 -6.41
C MET A 75 7.04 -5.25 -6.04
N PRO A 76 6.59 -3.98 -5.93
CA PRO A 76 5.22 -3.55 -5.63
C PRO A 76 4.14 -4.32 -6.38
N GLU A 77 4.43 -4.64 -7.63
CA GLU A 77 3.50 -5.33 -8.50
C GLU A 77 3.14 -6.72 -7.99
N PHE A 78 4.06 -7.46 -7.38
CA PHE A 78 3.81 -8.86 -7.02
C PHE A 78 3.12 -9.00 -5.68
N HIS A 79 3.01 -7.88 -4.96
CA HIS A 79 2.59 -7.83 -3.56
C HIS A 79 1.44 -6.84 -3.42
N ASP A 80 0.76 -6.92 -2.30
CA ASP A 80 -0.29 -5.96 -1.97
C ASP A 80 -0.22 -5.66 -0.48
N CYS A 81 -0.49 -4.41 -0.11
CA CYS A 81 -0.51 -3.97 1.27
C CYS A 81 -1.68 -3.02 1.46
N GLN A 82 -2.57 -3.33 2.39
CA GLN A 82 -3.79 -2.58 2.58
C GLN A 82 -4.18 -2.52 4.05
N ARG A 83 -4.71 -1.37 4.49
CA ARG A 83 -5.48 -1.33 5.74
C ARG A 83 -6.83 -1.97 5.49
N PHE A 84 -7.10 -3.05 6.21
CA PHE A 84 -8.35 -3.77 6.04
C PHE A 84 -9.53 -2.90 6.45
N VAL A 85 -10.62 -3.04 5.72
CA VAL A 85 -11.89 -2.43 6.11
C VAL A 85 -12.58 -3.40 7.07
N VAL A 86 -13.02 -2.92 8.23
CA VAL A 86 -13.65 -3.75 9.26
C VAL A 86 -14.81 -3.02 9.92
N PRO A 87 -15.80 -3.73 10.49
CA PRO A 87 -16.79 -3.08 11.34
C PRO A 87 -16.12 -2.28 12.45
N ALA A 88 -16.62 -1.08 12.76
CA ALA A 88 -15.96 -0.16 13.70
C ALA A 88 -15.86 -0.70 15.14
N ASP A 89 -16.77 -1.59 15.54
CA ASP A 89 -16.71 -2.30 16.82
C ASP A 89 -15.69 -3.44 16.83
N ALA A 90 -15.26 -3.89 15.65
CA ALA A 90 -14.27 -4.94 15.45
C ALA A 90 -12.86 -4.40 15.14
N SER A 91 -12.69 -3.09 14.91
CA SER A 91 -11.41 -2.54 14.46
C SER A 91 -10.31 -2.67 15.51
N GLY A 92 -10.65 -2.56 16.80
CA GLY A 92 -9.68 -2.48 17.90
C GLY A 92 -8.78 -1.23 17.87
N LEU A 93 -8.67 -0.59 16.71
CA LEU A 93 -7.88 0.59 16.41
C LEU A 93 -8.67 1.88 16.59
N ALA A 94 -7.96 2.96 16.93
CA ALA A 94 -8.48 4.32 17.03
C ALA A 94 -8.74 4.96 15.65
N SER A 95 -9.42 4.25 14.75
CA SER A 95 -9.90 4.79 13.48
C SER A 95 -11.35 5.28 13.65
N ALA A 96 -11.65 6.49 13.17
CA ALA A 96 -13.02 6.97 13.24
C ALA A 96 -13.90 6.19 12.23
N PRO A 97 -15.11 5.78 12.63
CA PRO A 97 -16.01 5.09 11.72
C PRO A 97 -16.42 5.98 10.54
N SER A 98 -16.55 5.39 9.36
CA SER A 98 -17.29 5.91 8.21
C SER A 98 -18.78 5.96 8.50
N GLN A 99 -19.55 6.57 7.59
CA GLN A 99 -21.01 6.69 7.75
C GLN A 99 -21.73 5.34 7.79
N ASP A 100 -21.18 4.31 7.14
CA ASP A 100 -21.73 2.95 7.10
C ASP A 100 -21.26 2.04 8.25
N GLY A 101 -20.59 2.62 9.25
CA GLY A 101 -20.13 1.92 10.46
C GLY A 101 -18.87 1.07 10.23
N MET A 102 -18.11 1.37 9.18
CA MET A 102 -16.85 0.70 8.86
C MET A 102 -15.67 1.54 9.34
N ALA A 103 -14.53 0.94 9.60
CA ALA A 103 -13.32 1.63 10.00
C ALA A 103 -12.10 0.92 9.40
N PHE A 104 -10.94 1.59 9.42
CA PHE A 104 -9.70 0.91 9.09
C PHE A 104 -9.27 0.01 10.26
N GLY A 105 -9.05 -1.25 9.94
CA GLY A 105 -8.49 -2.29 10.78
C GLY A 105 -6.98 -2.46 10.54
N PRO A 106 -6.47 -3.69 10.73
CA PRO A 106 -5.03 -3.95 10.67
C PRO A 106 -4.45 -3.63 9.28
N LEU A 107 -3.18 -3.21 9.27
CA LEU A 107 -2.39 -3.09 8.04
C LEU A 107 -1.80 -4.47 7.71
N VAL A 108 -2.21 -5.03 6.59
CA VAL A 108 -1.83 -6.39 6.20
C VAL A 108 -1.20 -6.38 4.82
N ALA A 109 -0.01 -6.97 4.71
CA ALA A 109 0.67 -7.22 3.44
C ALA A 109 0.50 -8.68 3.01
N ILE A 110 0.43 -8.91 1.70
CA ILE A 110 0.52 -10.22 1.08
C ILE A 110 1.60 -10.19 0.01
N CYS A 111 2.53 -11.14 0.10
CA CYS A 111 3.62 -11.29 -0.84
C CYS A 111 3.48 -12.64 -1.57
N ALA A 112 3.19 -12.60 -2.88
CA ALA A 112 3.16 -13.79 -3.72
C ALA A 112 4.51 -14.50 -3.76
N ALA A 113 4.50 -15.83 -3.86
CA ALA A 113 5.70 -16.63 -4.05
C ALA A 113 6.38 -16.29 -5.39
N ASN A 114 7.70 -16.31 -5.40
CA ASN A 114 8.48 -16.23 -6.61
C ASN A 114 8.17 -17.43 -7.53
N GLU A 115 8.08 -17.18 -8.83
CA GLU A 115 7.70 -18.20 -9.82
C GLU A 115 6.38 -18.90 -9.46
N LEU A 116 5.40 -18.15 -8.93
CA LEU A 116 4.07 -18.66 -8.57
C LEU A 116 3.39 -19.41 -9.74
N ASP A 117 3.64 -18.97 -10.97
CA ASP A 117 3.19 -19.61 -12.20
C ASP A 117 3.76 -21.03 -12.40
N MET A 118 4.95 -21.31 -11.84
CA MET A 118 5.59 -22.63 -11.88
C MET A 118 5.37 -23.46 -10.61
N ALA A 119 4.86 -22.86 -9.53
CA ALA A 119 4.71 -23.53 -8.24
C ALA A 119 3.89 -24.84 -8.33
N PHE A 120 2.86 -24.85 -9.17
CA PHE A 120 1.99 -26.02 -9.38
C PHE A 120 2.51 -27.01 -10.43
N ALA A 121 3.35 -26.57 -11.37
CA ALA A 121 3.99 -27.46 -12.35
C ALA A 121 5.05 -28.37 -11.72
N ARG A 122 5.57 -27.99 -10.54
CA ARG A 122 6.58 -28.74 -9.78
C ARG A 122 5.98 -29.74 -8.78
N GLY A 123 4.66 -29.73 -8.59
CA GLY A 123 3.98 -30.63 -7.67
C GLY A 123 3.89 -32.05 -8.22
N ASP A 124 4.13 -33.05 -7.38
CA ASP A 124 3.75 -34.44 -7.66
C ASP A 124 2.21 -34.53 -7.64
N PRO A 125 1.55 -34.84 -8.77
CA PRO A 125 0.09 -34.88 -8.87
C PRO A 125 -0.54 -35.92 -7.92
N ASP A 126 0.23 -36.90 -7.45
CA ASP A 126 -0.22 -37.93 -6.51
C ASP A 126 0.02 -37.54 -5.03
N SER A 127 0.62 -36.37 -4.76
CA SER A 127 0.87 -35.90 -3.40
C SER A 127 -0.21 -34.91 -2.95
N VAL A 128 -0.91 -35.21 -1.85
CA VAL A 128 -1.85 -34.30 -1.16
C VAL A 128 -1.11 -33.12 -0.48
N LYS A 129 0.07 -32.75 -0.98
CA LYS A 129 0.91 -31.73 -0.38
C LYS A 129 0.43 -30.37 -0.84
N ALA A 130 0.13 -29.50 0.12
CA ALA A 130 -0.19 -28.13 -0.20
C ALA A 130 1.07 -27.31 -0.43
N VAL A 131 1.06 -26.58 -1.53
CA VAL A 131 2.17 -25.75 -2.00
C VAL A 131 2.01 -24.35 -1.38
N PRO A 132 3.07 -23.79 -0.78
CA PRO A 132 3.03 -22.40 -0.34
C PRO A 132 2.98 -21.46 -1.53
N VAL A 133 2.06 -20.49 -1.50
CA VAL A 133 1.85 -19.56 -2.61
C VAL A 133 1.97 -18.09 -2.21
N ALA A 134 1.87 -17.78 -0.92
CA ALA A 134 2.11 -16.43 -0.42
C ALA A 134 2.52 -16.44 1.05
N ILE A 135 3.24 -15.39 1.46
CA ILE A 135 3.37 -15.00 2.86
C ILE A 135 2.47 -13.80 3.11
N ILE A 136 1.78 -13.80 4.24
CA ILE A 136 0.93 -12.70 4.69
C ILE A 136 1.51 -12.16 5.99
N TYR A 137 1.76 -10.86 6.03
CA TYR A 137 2.24 -10.14 7.21
C TYR A 137 1.13 -9.28 7.77
N ASN A 138 0.76 -9.52 9.02
CA ASN A 138 -0.15 -8.64 9.74
C ASN A 138 0.63 -7.72 10.65
N MET A 139 0.91 -6.50 10.18
CA MET A 139 1.75 -5.52 10.88
C MET A 139 1.11 -5.02 12.19
N ASP A 140 -0.18 -5.30 12.40
CA ASP A 140 -0.83 -5.05 13.67
C ASP A 140 -0.50 -6.17 14.67
N ILE A 141 0.26 -5.80 15.69
CA ILE A 141 0.77 -6.76 16.69
C ILE A 141 -0.28 -7.14 17.73
N GLU A 142 -1.36 -6.35 17.84
CA GLU A 142 -2.37 -6.48 18.88
C GLU A 142 -3.65 -7.13 18.35
N HIS A 143 -3.92 -6.99 17.05
CA HIS A 143 -5.20 -7.39 16.47
C HIS A 143 -5.03 -8.48 15.41
N SER A 144 -5.83 -9.53 15.51
CA SER A 144 -5.98 -10.54 14.47
C SER A 144 -7.11 -10.21 13.49
N TYR A 145 -6.94 -10.60 12.23
CA TYR A 145 -8.01 -10.58 11.25
C TYR A 145 -8.68 -11.95 11.16
N LYS A 146 -9.66 -12.15 12.04
CA LYS A 146 -10.36 -13.43 12.25
C LYS A 146 -11.02 -14.05 11.01
N PRO A 147 -11.64 -13.29 10.07
CA PRO A 147 -12.31 -13.91 8.92
C PRO A 147 -11.40 -14.85 8.11
N LEU A 148 -10.11 -14.50 7.99
CA LEU A 148 -9.12 -15.34 7.31
C LEU A 148 -8.21 -16.10 8.29
N GLY A 149 -8.37 -15.87 9.60
CA GLY A 149 -7.49 -16.37 10.65
C GLY A 149 -6.05 -15.86 10.53
N ILE A 150 -5.89 -14.61 10.10
CA ILE A 150 -4.59 -13.94 10.07
C ILE A 150 -4.29 -13.45 11.49
N GLU A 151 -3.32 -14.07 12.13
CA GLU A 151 -2.84 -13.68 13.45
C GLU A 151 -1.72 -12.62 13.34
N PRO A 152 -1.41 -11.87 14.42
CA PRO A 152 -0.23 -11.02 14.48
C PRO A 152 1.05 -11.75 14.08
N GLY A 153 1.93 -11.07 13.34
CA GLY A 153 3.15 -11.66 12.79
C GLY A 153 2.98 -12.08 11.33
N PHE A 154 3.34 -13.33 11.00
CA PHE A 154 3.18 -13.85 9.65
C PHE A 154 2.46 -15.18 9.56
N SER A 155 1.73 -15.34 8.45
CA SER A 155 1.03 -16.55 8.05
C SER A 155 1.45 -16.96 6.65
N CYS A 156 1.41 -18.26 6.34
CA CYS A 156 1.62 -18.73 4.97
C CYS A 156 0.29 -19.20 4.38
N LEU A 157 0.02 -18.81 3.14
CA LEU A 157 -1.09 -19.33 2.35
C LEU A 157 -0.63 -20.56 1.58
N PHE A 158 -1.34 -21.67 1.78
CA PHE A 158 -1.10 -22.92 1.06
C PHE A 158 -2.27 -23.26 0.15
N LEU A 159 -1.96 -23.74 -1.05
CA LEU A 159 -2.92 -24.20 -2.05
C LEU A 159 -2.65 -25.63 -2.48
N TRP A 160 -3.71 -26.39 -2.73
CA TRP A 160 -3.63 -27.70 -3.37
C TRP A 160 -4.88 -27.96 -4.21
N LYS A 161 -4.74 -28.87 -5.17
CA LYS A 161 -5.83 -29.31 -6.03
C LYS A 161 -6.02 -30.81 -5.88
N THR A 162 -7.24 -31.22 -5.61
CA THR A 162 -7.68 -32.62 -5.76
C THR A 162 -8.63 -32.64 -6.96
N ASP A 163 -9.93 -32.75 -6.73
CA ASP A 163 -10.96 -32.48 -7.76
C ASP A 163 -11.27 -30.98 -7.86
N THR A 164 -11.13 -30.26 -6.74
CA THR A 164 -11.32 -28.81 -6.63
C THR A 164 -10.09 -28.17 -6.00
N TRP A 165 -9.99 -26.84 -6.13
CA TRP A 165 -9.01 -26.06 -5.37
C TRP A 165 -9.38 -26.00 -3.90
N HIS A 166 -8.35 -26.05 -3.05
CA HIS A 166 -8.45 -25.91 -1.61
C HIS A 166 -7.36 -24.95 -1.12
N ALA A 167 -7.67 -24.22 -0.06
CA ALA A 167 -6.75 -23.27 0.56
C ALA A 167 -6.73 -23.42 2.07
N ARG A 168 -5.56 -23.25 2.66
CA ARG A 168 -5.38 -23.14 4.10
C ARG A 168 -4.40 -22.03 4.43
N LEU A 169 -4.79 -21.17 5.36
CA LEU A 169 -3.89 -20.21 5.97
C LEU A 169 -3.34 -20.77 7.28
N VAL A 170 -2.01 -20.77 7.43
CA VAL A 170 -1.35 -21.26 8.63
C VAL A 170 -0.53 -20.13 9.25
N ALA A 171 -0.92 -19.69 10.44
CA ALA A 171 -0.14 -18.77 11.25
C ALA A 171 1.11 -19.50 11.77
N LEU A 172 2.29 -19.08 11.34
CA LEU A 172 3.55 -19.73 11.75
C LEU A 172 4.37 -18.87 12.70
N GLY A 173 4.36 -17.54 12.55
CA GLY A 173 5.08 -16.61 13.43
C GLY A 173 4.16 -15.90 14.40
N GLN A 174 3.62 -16.61 15.39
CA GLN A 174 2.74 -16.00 16.40
C GLN A 174 3.55 -15.25 17.48
N ASN A 175 3.15 -14.02 17.78
CA ASN A 175 3.55 -13.22 18.96
C ASN A 175 4.97 -12.61 19.00
N SER A 176 5.81 -12.77 17.97
CA SER A 176 7.08 -12.04 17.95
C SER A 176 7.65 -11.85 16.55
N TRP A 177 7.61 -10.60 16.08
CA TRP A 177 8.60 -10.09 15.13
C TRP A 177 10.01 -10.08 15.71
N ARG A 178 10.09 -10.14 17.04
CA ARG A 178 11.32 -10.06 17.84
C ARG A 178 12.07 -11.38 17.94
N ASP A 179 11.38 -12.51 17.90
CA ASP A 179 12.08 -13.79 17.84
C ASP A 179 12.37 -14.09 16.38
N SER A 180 13.54 -14.66 16.12
CA SER A 180 14.08 -15.01 14.81
C SER A 180 13.28 -16.13 14.10
N GLU A 181 11.95 -16.08 14.18
CA GLU A 181 11.02 -16.93 13.48
C GLU A 181 11.23 -16.73 11.99
N ASP A 182 11.95 -17.67 11.40
CA ASP A 182 12.39 -17.63 10.01
C ASP A 182 11.20 -17.86 9.07
N PRO A 183 10.79 -16.88 8.25
CA PRO A 183 9.71 -17.06 7.28
C PRO A 183 10.06 -18.06 6.18
N SER A 184 11.30 -18.59 6.14
CA SER A 184 11.64 -19.81 5.40
C SER A 184 10.76 -21.01 5.78
N ARG A 185 10.09 -21.00 6.94
CA ARG A 185 9.06 -21.99 7.28
C ARG A 185 7.93 -22.04 6.25
N CYS A 186 7.66 -20.93 5.55
CA CYS A 186 6.72 -20.89 4.43
C CYS A 186 7.26 -21.53 3.14
N LEU A 187 8.49 -22.05 3.11
CA LEU A 187 9.04 -22.78 1.94
C LEU A 187 8.62 -24.25 1.91
N THR A 188 8.22 -24.79 3.07
CA THR A 188 8.02 -26.23 3.22
C THR A 188 6.56 -26.58 2.92
N PRO A 189 6.27 -27.43 1.91
CA PRO A 189 4.93 -27.95 1.70
C PRO A 189 4.41 -28.64 2.95
N ILE A 190 3.11 -28.46 3.23
CA ILE A 190 2.49 -29.01 4.44
C ILE A 190 1.67 -30.27 4.14
N ASP A 191 1.51 -31.10 5.18
CA ASP A 191 0.51 -32.16 5.22
C ASP A 191 -0.84 -31.53 5.61
N THR A 192 -1.78 -31.52 4.66
CA THR A 192 -3.10 -30.90 4.81
C THR A 192 -3.99 -31.60 5.84
N ILE A 193 -3.66 -32.81 6.28
CA ILE A 193 -4.42 -33.53 7.31
C ILE A 193 -3.90 -33.17 8.71
N ARG A 194 -2.58 -32.97 8.84
CA ARG A 194 -1.91 -32.85 10.15
C ARG A 194 -1.64 -31.42 10.57
N THR A 195 -1.48 -30.50 9.61
CA THR A 195 -1.15 -29.11 9.90
C THR A 195 -2.42 -28.32 10.19
N GLY A 196 -2.59 -27.87 11.43
CA GLY A 196 -3.69 -26.97 11.78
C GLY A 196 -3.60 -25.64 11.04
N GLY A 197 -4.74 -24.96 10.88
CA GLY A 197 -4.85 -23.66 10.22
C GLY A 197 -6.30 -23.32 9.93
N THR A 198 -6.50 -22.21 9.22
CA THR A 198 -7.82 -21.76 8.79
C THR A 198 -8.08 -22.27 7.39
N ASP A 199 -9.04 -23.17 7.25
CA ASP A 199 -9.52 -23.62 5.94
C ASP A 199 -10.32 -22.49 5.27
N LEU A 200 -9.95 -22.18 4.03
CA LEU A 200 -10.54 -21.12 3.25
C LEU A 200 -11.24 -21.70 2.02
N GLN A 201 -12.33 -21.04 1.61
CA GLN A 201 -13.04 -21.38 0.39
C GLN A 201 -12.26 -20.79 -0.79
N VAL A 202 -12.08 -21.59 -1.85
CA VAL A 202 -11.48 -21.14 -3.11
C VAL A 202 -12.54 -21.07 -4.20
N ARG A 203 -12.61 -19.94 -4.90
CA ARG A 203 -13.47 -19.71 -6.06
C ARG A 203 -12.58 -19.37 -7.25
N PRO A 204 -12.25 -20.34 -8.12
CA PRO A 204 -11.56 -20.05 -9.37
C PRO A 204 -12.49 -19.30 -10.32
N ALA A 205 -11.97 -18.23 -10.93
CA ALA A 205 -12.61 -17.49 -12.00
C ALA A 205 -12.13 -18.01 -13.35
N ALA A 206 -13.08 -18.42 -14.19
CA ALA A 206 -12.79 -18.77 -15.58
C ALA A 206 -12.38 -17.50 -16.35
N LEU A 207 -11.34 -17.63 -17.17
CA LEU A 207 -10.92 -16.54 -18.04
C LEU A 207 -11.91 -16.35 -19.20
N PRO A 208 -12.39 -15.12 -19.45
CA PRO A 208 -13.16 -14.85 -20.66
C PRO A 208 -12.25 -14.92 -21.89
N GLU A 209 -12.77 -15.41 -23.01
CA GLU A 209 -12.08 -15.31 -24.30
C GLU A 209 -11.83 -13.83 -24.66
N PRO A 210 -10.66 -13.47 -25.24
CA PRO A 210 -9.60 -14.33 -25.75
C PRO A 210 -8.44 -14.59 -24.74
N LEU A 211 -8.68 -14.37 -23.45
CA LEU A 211 -7.65 -14.48 -22.43
C LEU A 211 -7.24 -15.93 -22.20
N ARG A 212 -5.94 -16.11 -21.93
CA ARG A 212 -5.31 -17.41 -21.68
C ARG A 212 -4.62 -17.40 -20.32
N PRO A 213 -4.22 -18.55 -19.78
CA PRO A 213 -3.52 -18.64 -18.49
C PRO A 213 -2.30 -17.71 -18.35
N ARG A 214 -1.59 -17.45 -19.44
CA ARG A 214 -0.44 -16.52 -19.49
C ARG A 214 -0.81 -15.05 -19.26
N ASP A 215 -2.09 -14.71 -19.44
CA ASP A 215 -2.62 -13.37 -19.23
C ASP A 215 -3.01 -13.16 -17.75
N ILE A 216 -2.80 -14.16 -16.88
CA ILE A 216 -2.94 -14.04 -15.43
C ILE A 216 -1.59 -13.67 -14.82
N PRO A 217 -1.47 -12.50 -14.16
CA PRO A 217 -0.21 -12.09 -13.57
C PRO A 217 0.06 -12.93 -12.31
N PRO A 218 1.32 -13.32 -12.05
CA PRO A 218 1.70 -14.16 -10.91
C PRO A 218 1.78 -13.35 -9.61
N VAL A 219 0.67 -12.73 -9.22
CA VAL A 219 0.59 -11.74 -8.15
C VAL A 219 -0.49 -12.10 -7.14
N ALA A 220 -0.45 -11.46 -5.98
CA ALA A 220 -1.49 -11.57 -4.95
C ALA A 220 -2.10 -10.20 -4.66
N ARG A 221 -3.39 -10.17 -4.33
CA ARG A 221 -4.19 -8.97 -4.09
C ARG A 221 -5.12 -9.15 -2.90
N TRP A 222 -5.42 -8.05 -2.24
CA TRP A 222 -6.58 -7.93 -1.37
C TRP A 222 -7.79 -7.47 -2.18
N ASP A 223 -8.95 -8.01 -1.88
CA ASP A 223 -10.22 -7.57 -2.45
C ASP A 223 -11.31 -7.69 -1.37
N TRP A 224 -12.42 -6.99 -1.58
CA TRP A 224 -13.41 -6.74 -0.55
C TRP A 224 -14.76 -7.37 -0.88
N ASP A 225 -15.21 -8.27 -0.02
CA ASP A 225 -16.56 -8.79 -0.01
C ASP A 225 -17.50 -7.74 0.56
N ARG A 226 -18.22 -7.04 -0.32
CA ARG A 226 -19.17 -5.98 0.06
C ARG A 226 -20.39 -6.52 0.81
N GLU A 227 -20.79 -7.76 0.52
CA GLU A 227 -21.98 -8.38 1.11
C GLU A 227 -21.73 -8.75 2.58
N HIS A 228 -20.62 -9.44 2.84
CA HIS A 228 -20.26 -9.91 4.18
C HIS A 228 -19.34 -8.94 4.94
N ARG A 229 -18.90 -7.86 4.28
CA ARG A 229 -18.01 -6.84 4.84
C ARG A 229 -16.70 -7.44 5.37
N MET A 230 -16.00 -8.17 4.51
CA MET A 230 -14.70 -8.76 4.84
C MET A 230 -13.74 -8.78 3.65
N GLN A 231 -12.44 -8.74 3.92
CA GLN A 231 -11.38 -8.90 2.93
C GLN A 231 -11.20 -10.37 2.59
N TYR A 232 -10.81 -10.61 1.35
CA TYR A 232 -10.40 -11.90 0.85
C TYR A 232 -9.19 -11.73 -0.08
N ILE A 233 -8.58 -12.85 -0.49
CA ILE A 233 -7.34 -12.89 -1.24
C ILE A 233 -7.65 -13.20 -2.71
N GLY A 234 -7.13 -12.40 -3.63
CA GLY A 234 -7.02 -12.77 -5.04
C GLY A 234 -5.61 -13.22 -5.36
N ILE A 235 -5.43 -14.39 -5.98
CA ILE A 235 -4.10 -14.91 -6.35
C ILE A 235 -4.18 -15.86 -7.54
N ARG A 236 -3.12 -15.94 -8.34
CA ARG A 236 -3.02 -16.95 -9.40
C ARG A 236 -2.96 -18.37 -8.81
N CYS A 237 -3.77 -19.28 -9.36
CA CYS A 237 -3.82 -20.69 -8.99
C CYS A 237 -3.76 -21.58 -10.25
N GLY A 238 -2.55 -21.98 -10.63
CA GLY A 238 -2.31 -22.68 -11.89
C GLY A 238 -2.70 -21.82 -13.10
N ASP A 239 -3.74 -22.26 -13.82
CA ASP A 239 -4.25 -21.64 -15.04
C ASP A 239 -5.43 -20.68 -14.81
N GLU A 240 -5.81 -20.47 -13.55
CA GLU A 240 -6.99 -19.70 -13.13
C GLU A 240 -6.59 -18.56 -12.18
N TRP A 241 -7.46 -17.55 -12.08
CA TRP A 241 -7.40 -16.57 -11.00
C TRP A 241 -8.29 -17.08 -9.86
N CYS A 242 -7.73 -17.29 -8.67
CA CYS A 242 -8.48 -17.77 -7.53
C CYS A 242 -8.78 -16.63 -6.57
N GLU A 243 -10.04 -16.55 -6.16
CA GLU A 243 -10.46 -15.75 -5.04
C GLU A 243 -10.63 -16.67 -3.83
N ILE A 244 -10.03 -16.29 -2.69
CA ILE A 244 -9.84 -17.14 -1.53
C ILE A 244 -10.29 -16.37 -0.29
N GLY A 245 -11.36 -16.83 0.35
CA GLY A 245 -11.97 -16.14 1.48
C GLY A 245 -12.53 -17.07 2.53
N ALA A 246 -13.14 -16.49 3.57
CA ALA A 246 -13.87 -17.25 4.57
C ALA A 246 -15.02 -18.05 3.91
N PRO A 247 -15.42 -19.20 4.46
CA PRO A 247 -16.55 -19.96 3.93
C PRO A 247 -17.81 -19.10 3.76
N GLY A 248 -18.35 -19.07 2.55
CA GLY A 248 -19.52 -18.28 2.20
C GLY A 248 -19.24 -16.90 1.61
N PHE A 249 -17.96 -16.48 1.49
CA PHE A 249 -17.63 -15.18 0.90
C PHE A 249 -18.19 -15.02 -0.51
N THR A 250 -18.54 -13.78 -0.86
CA THR A 250 -19.01 -13.34 -2.17
C THR A 250 -17.90 -12.52 -2.83
N PRO A 251 -17.25 -13.06 -3.88
CA PRO A 251 -16.27 -12.28 -4.62
C PRO A 251 -16.91 -11.09 -5.31
N SER A 252 -16.18 -9.98 -5.39
CA SER A 252 -16.61 -8.80 -6.14
C SER A 252 -16.64 -9.10 -7.65
N GLU A 253 -17.37 -8.32 -8.41
CA GLU A 253 -17.41 -8.46 -9.88
C GLU A 253 -16.07 -7.99 -10.49
N PRO A 254 -15.60 -8.57 -11.60
CA PRO A 254 -14.46 -8.03 -12.32
C PRO A 254 -14.81 -6.66 -12.92
N ALA A 255 -13.80 -5.80 -13.12
CA ALA A 255 -13.99 -4.46 -13.62
C ALA A 255 -14.63 -4.43 -15.03
N SER A 256 -14.50 -5.52 -15.79
CA SER A 256 -15.15 -5.70 -17.08
C SER A 256 -16.67 -5.62 -17.01
N ASP A 257 -17.26 -5.90 -15.85
CA ASP A 257 -18.70 -5.96 -15.64
C ASP A 257 -19.24 -4.70 -14.91
N THR A 258 -18.36 -3.74 -14.62
CA THR A 258 -18.68 -2.53 -13.86
C THR A 258 -18.40 -1.25 -14.66
N PRO A 259 -18.98 -0.09 -14.26
CA PRO A 259 -18.82 1.17 -15.01
C PRO A 259 -17.38 1.66 -15.16
N ASP A 260 -16.54 1.40 -14.15
CA ASP A 260 -15.13 1.78 -14.13
C ASP A 260 -14.31 1.16 -15.27
N GLY A 261 -14.47 -0.14 -15.55
CA GLY A 261 -13.79 -0.82 -16.65
C GLY A 261 -14.30 -0.37 -18.01
N ALA A 262 -15.60 -0.12 -18.14
CA ALA A 262 -16.17 0.44 -19.38
C ALA A 262 -15.63 1.85 -19.67
N GLU A 263 -15.57 2.73 -18.67
CA GLU A 263 -14.98 4.06 -18.80
C GLU A 263 -13.49 3.98 -19.11
N PHE A 264 -12.73 3.12 -18.42
CA PHE A 264 -11.32 2.89 -18.71
C PHE A 264 -11.10 2.47 -20.17
N LEU A 265 -11.83 1.46 -20.66
CA LEU A 265 -11.70 0.99 -22.04
C LEU A 265 -12.07 2.07 -23.08
N SER A 266 -12.93 3.02 -22.71
CA SER A 266 -13.28 4.15 -23.59
C SER A 266 -12.23 5.27 -23.58
N ALA A 267 -11.51 5.43 -22.47
CA ALA A 267 -10.53 6.49 -22.25
C ALA A 267 -9.11 6.10 -22.62
N VAL A 268 -8.80 4.80 -22.63
CA VAL A 268 -7.45 4.30 -22.89
C VAL A 268 -7.00 4.63 -24.32
N GLY A 269 -5.93 5.42 -24.40
CA GLY A 269 -5.29 5.80 -25.66
C GLY A 269 -4.08 4.94 -26.00
N ASP A 270 -3.54 5.14 -27.20
CA ASP A 270 -2.26 4.56 -27.61
C ASP A 270 -1.09 5.35 -27.00
N ILE A 271 0.01 4.65 -26.70
CA ILE A 271 1.26 5.30 -26.30
C ILE A 271 2.04 5.67 -27.59
N PRO A 272 2.47 6.93 -27.76
CA PRO A 272 3.27 7.31 -28.92
C PRO A 272 4.51 6.43 -29.08
N ASN A 273 4.74 5.94 -30.31
CA ASN A 273 5.89 5.09 -30.67
C ASN A 273 5.96 3.71 -29.97
N ALA A 274 4.93 3.30 -29.24
CA ALA A 274 4.82 1.93 -28.73
C ALA A 274 3.94 1.05 -29.65
N PRO A 275 4.09 -0.28 -29.62
CA PRO A 275 3.13 -1.18 -30.26
C PRO A 275 1.71 -0.94 -29.74
N VAL A 276 0.73 -0.93 -30.65
CA VAL A 276 -0.69 -0.85 -30.28
C VAL A 276 -1.06 -2.10 -29.48
N PRO A 277 -1.63 -1.95 -28.26
CA PRO A 277 -2.03 -3.08 -27.45
C PRO A 277 -3.13 -3.90 -28.15
N THR A 278 -2.98 -5.22 -28.12
CA THR A 278 -4.00 -6.16 -28.59
C THR A 278 -5.25 -6.11 -27.73
N ASP A 279 -6.39 -6.59 -28.26
CA ASP A 279 -7.65 -6.67 -27.51
C ASP A 279 -7.50 -7.54 -26.25
N ALA A 280 -6.68 -8.59 -26.29
CA ALA A 280 -6.38 -9.42 -25.12
C ALA A 280 -5.61 -8.62 -24.05
N GLU A 281 -4.63 -7.81 -24.44
CA GLU A 281 -3.86 -6.97 -23.51
C GLU A 281 -4.70 -5.85 -22.90
N LYS A 282 -5.68 -5.31 -23.63
CA LYS A 282 -6.66 -4.37 -23.05
C LYS A 282 -7.63 -5.09 -22.12
N SER A 283 -8.18 -6.22 -22.57
CA SER A 283 -9.19 -6.98 -21.82
C SER A 283 -8.66 -7.53 -20.50
N ARG A 284 -7.41 -8.01 -20.44
CA ARG A 284 -6.83 -8.54 -19.19
C ARG A 284 -6.79 -7.49 -18.08
N MET A 285 -6.66 -6.20 -18.43
CA MET A 285 -6.58 -5.12 -17.44
C MET A 285 -7.89 -4.87 -16.70
N VAL A 286 -9.03 -5.36 -17.20
CA VAL A 286 -10.34 -5.21 -16.55
C VAL A 286 -10.98 -6.55 -16.17
N ALA A 287 -10.65 -7.63 -16.88
CA ALA A 287 -11.23 -8.95 -16.63
C ALA A 287 -10.46 -9.78 -15.59
N VAL A 288 -9.17 -9.51 -15.39
CA VAL A 288 -8.33 -10.25 -14.44
C VAL A 288 -7.89 -9.32 -13.33
N LYS A 289 -8.47 -9.51 -12.15
CA LYS A 289 -8.24 -8.68 -10.96
C LYS A 289 -6.80 -8.58 -10.50
N GLY A 290 -5.95 -9.50 -10.94
CA GLY A 290 -4.52 -9.39 -10.72
C GLY A 290 -3.87 -8.18 -11.40
N TRP A 291 -4.46 -7.56 -12.43
CA TRP A 291 -3.88 -6.44 -13.19
C TRP A 291 -4.24 -5.05 -12.69
N TYR A 292 -5.40 -4.89 -12.06
CA TYR A 292 -5.88 -3.62 -11.51
C TYR A 292 -6.13 -3.76 -10.01
N ASP A 293 -6.37 -2.66 -9.33
CA ASP A 293 -6.61 -2.66 -7.90
C ASP A 293 -7.79 -1.74 -7.56
N HIS A 294 -8.70 -2.23 -6.71
CA HIS A 294 -9.93 -1.56 -6.32
C HIS A 294 -9.98 -1.45 -4.79
N GLN A 295 -10.25 -0.24 -4.28
CA GLN A 295 -10.41 -0.06 -2.85
C GLN A 295 -11.25 1.15 -2.47
N ARG A 296 -11.64 1.20 -1.20
CA ARG A 296 -12.05 2.46 -0.57
C ARG A 296 -10.82 3.30 -0.26
N LEU A 297 -10.89 4.58 -0.58
CA LEU A 297 -9.79 5.53 -0.37
C LEU A 297 -9.77 6.02 1.07
N ASP A 298 -8.62 6.54 1.50
CA ASP A 298 -8.43 7.19 2.79
C ASP A 298 -8.59 8.71 2.71
N LEU A 299 -8.88 9.31 3.85
CA LEU A 299 -8.78 10.74 4.07
C LEU A 299 -8.07 10.98 5.38
N ARG A 300 -7.12 11.93 5.38
CA ARG A 300 -6.54 12.44 6.61
C ARG A 300 -7.29 13.70 7.02
N LYS A 301 -7.88 13.68 8.22
CA LYS A 301 -8.52 14.86 8.82
C LYS A 301 -7.47 15.90 9.24
N GLU A 302 -7.91 17.12 9.53
CA GLU A 302 -7.03 18.21 9.99
C GLU A 302 -6.26 17.86 11.27
N ASP A 303 -6.83 17.01 12.13
CA ASP A 303 -6.19 16.51 13.35
C ASP A 303 -5.18 15.37 13.10
N GLY A 304 -4.94 15.01 11.84
CA GLY A 304 -4.04 13.94 11.43
C GLY A 304 -4.64 12.54 11.45
N THR A 305 -5.89 12.38 11.89
CA THR A 305 -6.58 11.08 11.95
C THR A 305 -6.85 10.55 10.55
N LEU A 306 -6.47 9.29 10.31
CA LEU A 306 -6.82 8.57 9.09
C LEU A 306 -8.25 8.02 9.19
N VAL A 307 -9.09 8.35 8.24
CA VAL A 307 -10.47 7.89 8.15
C VAL A 307 -10.77 7.36 6.76
N MET A 308 -11.73 6.45 6.66
CA MET A 308 -12.17 5.93 5.38
C MET A 308 -13.01 6.98 4.65
N ALA A 309 -12.66 7.24 3.39
CA ALA A 309 -13.45 8.08 2.51
C ALA A 309 -14.72 7.33 2.09
N ASP A 310 -15.80 8.09 1.86
CA ASP A 310 -16.97 7.58 1.12
C ASP A 310 -16.71 7.61 -0.40
N VAL A 311 -15.48 7.26 -0.81
CA VAL A 311 -15.01 7.23 -2.20
C VAL A 311 -14.29 5.91 -2.44
N SER A 312 -14.70 5.20 -3.48
CA SER A 312 -13.97 4.05 -4.01
C SER A 312 -13.15 4.47 -5.23
N GLY A 313 -11.96 3.89 -5.35
CA GLY A 313 -11.05 4.11 -6.46
C GLY A 313 -10.58 2.82 -7.08
N THR A 314 -10.47 2.79 -8.41
CA THR A 314 -9.89 1.68 -9.16
C THR A 314 -8.76 2.18 -10.03
N VAL A 315 -7.59 1.57 -9.88
CA VAL A 315 -6.40 1.93 -10.65
C VAL A 315 -6.11 0.84 -11.69
N PHE A 316 -6.09 1.26 -12.94
CA PHE A 316 -5.81 0.43 -14.10
C PHE A 316 -4.44 0.79 -14.69
N PRO A 317 -3.59 -0.18 -15.03
CA PRO A 317 -2.38 0.11 -15.79
C PRO A 317 -2.69 0.49 -17.23
N GLN A 318 -1.82 1.31 -17.84
CA GLN A 318 -1.87 1.54 -19.29
C GLN A 318 -1.47 0.23 -20.03
N PRO A 319 -2.33 -0.31 -20.91
CA PRO A 319 -1.97 -1.44 -21.77
C PRO A 319 -0.82 -1.07 -22.72
N GLY A 320 0.08 -2.03 -22.95
CA GLY A 320 1.26 -1.84 -23.82
C GLY A 320 2.46 -1.16 -23.15
N LEU A 321 2.33 -0.71 -21.90
CA LEU A 321 3.43 -0.12 -21.14
C LEU A 321 4.63 -1.08 -20.95
N ASP A 322 4.40 -2.39 -21.13
CA ASP A 322 5.45 -3.42 -21.14
C ASP A 322 6.49 -3.25 -22.26
N ALA A 323 6.08 -2.64 -23.37
CA ALA A 323 6.96 -2.41 -24.52
C ALA A 323 7.63 -1.03 -24.49
N VAL A 324 7.34 -0.20 -23.48
CA VAL A 324 7.88 1.16 -23.37
C VAL A 324 9.21 1.13 -22.63
N LEU A 325 10.26 1.59 -23.32
CA LEU A 325 11.60 1.70 -22.76
C LEU A 325 11.75 3.01 -21.97
N GLU A 326 12.76 3.06 -21.12
CA GLU A 326 13.01 4.21 -20.24
C GLU A 326 13.28 5.52 -20.99
N ASP A 327 13.97 5.45 -22.14
CA ASP A 327 14.26 6.61 -22.99
C ASP A 327 13.01 7.26 -23.58
N ALA A 328 11.91 6.52 -23.68
CA ALA A 328 10.62 7.07 -24.10
C ALA A 328 10.04 8.08 -23.11
N PHE A 329 10.49 8.07 -21.84
CA PHE A 329 10.02 9.02 -20.81
C PHE A 329 10.82 10.33 -20.80
N GLU A 330 11.96 10.41 -21.49
CA GLU A 330 12.86 11.57 -21.47
C GLU A 330 12.19 12.79 -22.14
N GLY A 331 11.76 13.76 -21.32
CA GLY A 331 11.02 14.95 -21.75
C GLY A 331 9.63 14.66 -22.33
N ASN A 332 9.12 13.44 -22.18
CA ASN A 332 7.82 13.04 -22.73
C ASN A 332 6.90 12.51 -21.63
N TRP A 333 5.65 13.00 -21.64
CA TRP A 333 4.60 12.47 -20.77
C TRP A 333 4.03 11.17 -21.37
N ILE A 334 4.33 10.05 -20.73
CA ILE A 334 3.80 8.73 -21.07
C ILE A 334 2.65 8.38 -20.14
N PRO A 335 1.47 7.97 -20.64
CA PRO A 335 0.41 7.49 -19.77
C PRO A 335 0.84 6.18 -19.12
N SER A 336 0.87 6.14 -17.79
CA SER A 336 1.29 4.98 -17.01
C SER A 336 0.11 4.26 -16.37
N ALA A 337 -0.95 4.99 -16.01
CA ALA A 337 -2.14 4.42 -15.39
C ALA A 337 -3.38 5.30 -15.61
N TYR A 338 -4.55 4.75 -15.29
CA TYR A 338 -5.80 5.46 -15.17
C TYR A 338 -6.43 5.14 -13.81
N VAL A 339 -7.04 6.15 -13.19
CA VAL A 339 -7.70 6.02 -11.90
C VAL A 339 -9.15 6.43 -12.06
N PHE A 340 -10.05 5.47 -11.93
CA PHE A 340 -11.47 5.74 -11.78
C PHE A 340 -11.76 6.04 -10.31
N VAL A 341 -12.53 7.09 -10.03
CA VAL A 341 -13.11 7.31 -8.69
C VAL A 341 -14.63 7.53 -8.80
N ASP A 342 -15.40 6.91 -7.92
CA ASP A 342 -16.87 6.98 -7.96
C ASP A 342 -17.44 8.34 -7.52
N ALA A 343 -16.63 9.12 -6.80
CA ALA A 343 -16.91 10.48 -6.39
C ALA A 343 -15.63 11.34 -6.39
N ALA A 344 -15.77 12.66 -6.40
CA ALA A 344 -14.62 13.56 -6.43
C ALA A 344 -13.75 13.43 -5.17
N TYR A 345 -12.45 13.16 -5.34
CA TYR A 345 -11.51 12.86 -4.26
C TYR A 345 -10.54 14.02 -3.97
N LYS A 346 -11.03 15.25 -3.86
CA LYS A 346 -10.19 16.45 -3.95
C LYS A 346 -9.25 16.73 -2.77
N ALA A 347 -9.43 16.03 -1.64
CA ALA A 347 -8.71 16.34 -0.41
C ALA A 347 -7.20 16.09 -0.49
N LYS A 348 -6.79 15.12 -1.30
CA LYS A 348 -5.39 14.68 -1.40
C LYS A 348 -4.80 14.91 -2.79
N ILE A 349 -5.47 14.36 -3.81
CA ILE A 349 -5.16 14.52 -5.22
C ILE A 349 -6.44 15.01 -5.88
N PRO A 350 -6.47 16.12 -6.64
CA PRO A 350 -7.69 16.72 -7.16
C PRO A 350 -8.34 15.92 -8.30
N MET A 351 -8.60 14.63 -8.08
CA MET A 351 -9.32 13.74 -8.97
C MET A 351 -10.81 14.11 -9.01
N GLN A 352 -11.39 14.01 -10.19
CA GLN A 352 -12.81 14.16 -10.41
C GLN A 352 -13.48 12.78 -10.48
N ALA A 353 -14.78 12.73 -10.21
CA ALA A 353 -15.57 11.52 -10.44
C ALA A 353 -15.42 11.04 -11.88
N GLY A 354 -15.33 9.73 -12.08
CA GLY A 354 -15.01 9.09 -13.35
C GLY A 354 -13.50 8.82 -13.52
N ILE A 355 -13.09 8.61 -14.76
CA ILE A 355 -11.70 8.28 -15.11
C ILE A 355 -10.77 9.50 -15.08
N ASN A 356 -9.62 9.35 -14.44
CA ASN A 356 -8.52 10.32 -14.37
C ASN A 356 -7.27 9.65 -14.96
N ARG A 357 -6.44 10.39 -15.71
CA ARG A 357 -5.23 9.83 -16.33
C ARG A 357 -4.00 10.18 -15.52
N VAL A 358 -3.11 9.20 -15.33
CA VAL A 358 -1.81 9.37 -14.67
C VAL A 358 -0.71 9.24 -15.73
N ASP A 359 0.01 10.34 -15.96
CA ASP A 359 1.15 10.41 -16.86
C ASP A 359 2.45 10.53 -16.07
N ILE A 360 3.54 9.95 -16.59
CA ILE A 360 4.90 10.04 -16.03
C ILE A 360 5.86 10.63 -17.06
N CYS A 361 6.82 11.45 -16.61
CA CYS A 361 7.90 12.02 -17.42
C CYS A 361 9.23 11.98 -16.65
N HIS A 362 10.34 11.75 -17.34
CA HIS A 362 11.69 11.86 -16.79
C HIS A 362 12.39 13.09 -17.39
N GLY A 363 13.06 13.88 -16.56
CA GLY A 363 13.78 15.07 -17.00
C GLY A 363 13.78 16.19 -15.96
N THR A 364 14.24 17.37 -16.38
CA THR A 364 14.05 18.60 -15.62
C THR A 364 12.59 19.05 -15.65
N ALA A 365 12.20 19.87 -14.67
CA ALA A 365 10.87 20.50 -14.67
C ALA A 365 10.58 21.27 -15.97
N SER A 366 11.60 21.86 -16.60
CA SER A 366 11.44 22.56 -17.87
C SER A 366 11.24 21.61 -19.04
N GLU A 367 11.97 20.49 -19.09
CA GLU A 367 11.83 19.49 -20.16
C GLU A 367 10.48 18.77 -20.08
N CYS A 368 10.00 18.48 -18.87
CA CYS A 368 8.68 17.90 -18.64
C CYS A 368 7.54 18.95 -18.59
N GLU A 369 7.81 20.23 -18.86
CA GLU A 369 6.81 21.32 -18.83
C GLU A 369 6.00 21.40 -17.52
N VAL A 370 6.65 21.15 -16.38
CA VAL A 370 6.04 21.24 -15.05
C VAL A 370 5.91 22.72 -14.65
N PRO A 371 4.70 23.20 -14.28
CA PRO A 371 4.48 24.61 -13.98
C PRO A 371 5.21 25.06 -12.71
N ALA A 372 5.65 26.33 -12.71
CA ALA A 372 6.23 26.97 -11.53
C ALA A 372 5.19 27.00 -10.39
N GLY A 373 5.46 26.30 -9.29
CA GLY A 373 4.55 26.15 -8.15
C GLY A 373 3.89 24.78 -8.00
N ALA A 374 4.18 23.83 -8.91
CA ALA A 374 3.95 22.41 -8.59
C ALA A 374 4.64 22.06 -7.26
N LYS A 375 4.03 21.17 -6.45
CA LYS A 375 4.62 20.79 -5.17
C LYS A 375 6.04 20.24 -5.40
N HIS A 376 7.04 20.99 -4.94
CA HIS A 376 8.43 20.61 -5.04
C HIS A 376 8.73 19.44 -4.10
N CYS A 377 9.65 18.56 -4.51
CA CYS A 377 10.05 17.43 -3.70
C CYS A 377 10.98 17.89 -2.58
N THR A 378 10.40 18.41 -1.50
CA THR A 378 11.15 18.63 -0.27
C THR A 378 11.64 17.27 0.25
N GLY A 379 12.97 17.12 0.39
CA GLY A 379 13.58 15.90 0.95
C GLY A 379 14.19 14.91 -0.05
N ILE A 380 14.10 15.16 -1.37
CA ILE A 380 14.75 14.31 -2.41
C ILE A 380 15.90 15.08 -3.11
N GLY A 381 16.39 16.18 -2.50
CA GLY A 381 17.47 17.01 -3.07
C GLY A 381 17.05 17.89 -4.26
N VAL A 382 15.75 18.15 -4.43
CA VAL A 382 15.14 18.67 -5.67
C VAL A 382 15.09 20.20 -5.75
N ASP A 383 15.61 20.90 -4.75
CA ASP A 383 15.64 22.38 -4.73
C ASP A 383 16.77 22.99 -5.57
N SER A 384 17.53 22.17 -6.30
CA SER A 384 18.62 22.64 -7.17
C SER A 384 18.12 22.93 -8.59
N PRO A 385 18.33 24.15 -9.12
CA PRO A 385 18.10 24.44 -10.54
C PRO A 385 18.84 23.41 -11.41
N GLY A 386 18.12 22.70 -12.27
CA GLY A 386 18.68 21.63 -13.10
C GLY A 386 18.57 20.22 -12.52
N TYR A 387 17.76 20.00 -11.48
CA TYR A 387 17.39 18.64 -11.06
C TYR A 387 16.75 17.89 -12.22
N VAL A 388 17.30 16.72 -12.52
CA VAL A 388 16.75 15.73 -13.45
C VAL A 388 16.14 14.61 -12.60
N GLY A 389 14.86 14.33 -12.80
CA GLY A 389 14.18 13.25 -12.09
C GLY A 389 12.81 12.94 -12.66
N TRP A 390 12.04 12.16 -11.90
CA TRP A 390 10.75 11.64 -12.34
C TRP A 390 9.60 12.52 -11.85
N TRP A 391 8.72 12.87 -12.78
CA TRP A 391 7.54 13.70 -12.56
C TRP A 391 6.28 12.91 -12.87
N GLY A 392 5.25 13.14 -12.08
CA GLY A 392 3.92 12.59 -12.26
C GLY A 392 2.91 13.69 -12.51
N LYS A 393 1.90 13.40 -13.32
CA LYS A 393 0.81 14.31 -13.65
C LYS A 393 -0.50 13.55 -13.61
N VAL A 394 -1.43 13.98 -12.77
CA VAL A 394 -2.83 13.53 -12.82
C VAL A 394 -3.62 14.54 -13.63
N THR A 395 -4.13 14.11 -14.77
CA THR A 395 -5.09 14.88 -15.57
C THR A 395 -6.49 14.45 -15.16
N PRO A 396 -7.28 15.32 -14.52
CA PRO A 396 -8.65 14.99 -14.16
C PRO A 396 -9.50 14.65 -15.39
N GLY A 397 -10.62 13.95 -15.21
CA GLY A 397 -11.57 13.61 -16.28
C GLY A 397 -12.02 14.79 -17.16
N PRO A 398 -12.82 14.55 -18.22
CA PRO A 398 -12.85 15.35 -19.45
C PRO A 398 -12.86 16.88 -19.23
N GLU A 399 -11.69 17.46 -19.55
CA GLU A 399 -11.37 18.82 -20.03
C GLU A 399 -11.40 20.05 -19.10
N ASP A 400 -12.02 20.04 -17.92
CA ASP A 400 -12.13 21.28 -17.12
C ASP A 400 -11.21 21.38 -15.88
N GLY A 401 -10.41 20.34 -15.60
CA GLY A 401 -9.50 20.31 -14.46
C GLY A 401 -8.08 20.74 -14.82
N ALA A 402 -7.50 21.67 -14.05
CA ALA A 402 -6.05 21.90 -14.12
C ALA A 402 -5.30 20.63 -13.69
N PRO A 403 -4.28 20.18 -14.45
CA PRO A 403 -3.51 19.00 -14.10
C PRO A 403 -2.79 19.19 -12.76
N TYR A 404 -2.74 18.11 -11.98
CA TYR A 404 -2.00 18.06 -10.73
C TYR A 404 -0.65 17.40 -10.94
N TYR A 405 0.42 18.13 -10.66
CA TYR A 405 1.79 17.64 -10.78
C TYR A 405 2.35 17.26 -9.42
N TYR A 406 3.09 16.16 -9.40
CA TYR A 406 3.72 15.63 -8.20
C TYR A 406 5.06 14.98 -8.54
N CYS A 407 5.89 14.79 -7.51
CA CYS A 407 7.16 14.13 -7.65
C CYS A 407 7.01 12.63 -7.61
N VAL A 408 7.77 11.92 -8.43
CA VAL A 408 7.75 10.47 -8.49
C VAL A 408 9.02 9.92 -7.86
N ARG A 409 8.86 9.00 -6.91
CA ARG A 409 9.96 8.15 -6.44
C ARG A 409 10.05 6.94 -7.35
N ARG A 410 11.19 6.78 -8.02
CA ARG A 410 11.52 5.59 -8.80
C ARG A 410 12.28 4.59 -7.92
N ASN A 411 11.75 3.39 -7.81
CA ASN A 411 12.35 2.26 -7.13
C ASN A 411 12.88 1.30 -8.21
N GLU A 412 14.19 1.18 -8.30
CA GLU A 412 14.84 0.20 -9.17
C GLU A 412 14.77 -1.17 -8.54
N HIS A 413 14.57 -2.20 -9.36
CA HIS A 413 14.64 -3.60 -8.93
C HIS A 413 15.98 -4.18 -9.36
N GLY A 414 16.67 -4.83 -8.44
CA GLY A 414 17.94 -5.47 -8.75
C GLY A 414 17.76 -6.59 -9.78
N GLY A 415 18.61 -6.62 -10.82
CA GLY A 415 18.70 -7.76 -11.76
C GLY A 415 17.98 -7.57 -13.10
N ASN A 416 17.60 -8.70 -13.73
CA ASN A 416 16.94 -8.78 -15.04
C ASN A 416 15.41 -8.86 -14.95
N ILE A 417 14.82 -8.55 -13.79
CA ILE A 417 13.38 -8.68 -13.57
C ILE A 417 12.73 -7.35 -13.94
N ILE A 418 11.91 -7.39 -14.98
CA ILE A 418 11.16 -6.23 -15.45
C ILE A 418 9.76 -6.36 -14.86
N PRO A 419 9.27 -5.40 -14.05
CA PRO A 419 7.89 -5.41 -13.60
C PRO A 419 6.98 -5.43 -14.82
N ALA A 420 5.90 -6.21 -14.80
CA ALA A 420 4.86 -6.07 -15.79
C ALA A 420 4.11 -4.73 -15.63
N ALA A 421 3.36 -4.38 -16.65
CA ALA A 421 2.55 -3.18 -16.70
C ALA A 421 1.36 -3.30 -15.76
N ALA A 422 1.63 -3.16 -14.46
CA ALA A 422 0.66 -3.10 -13.39
C ALA A 422 0.59 -1.69 -12.79
N ALA A 423 -0.53 -1.41 -12.12
CA ALA A 423 -0.71 -0.20 -11.34
C ALA A 423 -1.52 -0.56 -10.07
N ARG A 424 -1.19 0.09 -8.94
CA ARG A 424 -1.70 -0.28 -7.61
C ARG A 424 -1.94 0.93 -6.74
N TRP A 425 -2.81 0.75 -5.76
CA TRP A 425 -2.71 1.53 -4.54
C TRP A 425 -1.58 0.96 -3.69
N ASN A 426 -0.83 1.83 -3.05
CA ASN A 426 0.31 1.48 -2.22
C ASN A 426 0.11 2.10 -0.85
N TRP A 427 -0.26 1.30 0.14
CA TRP A 427 -0.43 1.80 1.49
C TRP A 427 0.91 1.91 2.21
N SER A 428 1.11 3.06 2.83
CA SER A 428 1.93 3.17 4.03
C SER A 428 1.03 3.19 5.26
N GLU A 429 1.64 3.10 6.45
CA GLU A 429 0.92 3.29 7.71
C GLU A 429 0.13 4.61 7.73
N ALA A 430 0.65 5.62 7.05
CA ALA A 430 0.16 6.99 7.08
C ALA A 430 -0.77 7.34 5.91
N ASP A 431 -0.68 6.67 4.77
CA ASP A 431 -1.23 7.23 3.53
C ASP A 431 -1.33 6.21 2.38
N ALA A 432 -2.40 6.25 1.57
CA ALA A 432 -2.50 5.40 0.36
C ALA A 432 -2.01 6.13 -0.90
N LYS A 433 -0.87 5.73 -1.44
CA LYS A 433 -0.29 6.26 -2.68
C LYS A 433 -0.72 5.46 -3.89
N THR A 434 -0.39 5.91 -5.09
CA THR A 434 -0.47 5.08 -6.30
C THR A 434 0.92 4.74 -6.79
N TRP A 435 1.08 3.52 -7.25
CA TRP A 435 2.25 3.03 -7.93
C TRP A 435 1.91 2.63 -9.37
N SER A 436 2.84 2.85 -10.30
CA SER A 436 2.77 2.35 -11.69
C SER A 436 4.16 2.11 -12.27
N LYS A 437 4.24 1.32 -13.33
CA LYS A 437 5.51 1.06 -14.05
C LYS A 437 6.06 2.32 -14.73
N CYS A 438 7.38 2.47 -14.69
CA CYS A 438 8.13 3.51 -15.40
C CYS A 438 9.46 2.95 -15.93
N GLY A 439 9.51 2.64 -17.23
CA GLY A 439 10.60 1.88 -17.82
C GLY A 439 10.73 0.50 -17.17
N ASN A 440 11.93 0.16 -16.68
CA ASN A 440 12.21 -1.10 -15.99
C ASN A 440 12.02 -1.04 -14.47
N ALA A 441 11.39 0.03 -13.97
CA ALA A 441 11.30 0.32 -12.55
C ALA A 441 9.87 0.59 -12.11
N CYS A 442 9.74 0.76 -10.81
CA CYS A 442 8.51 1.06 -10.12
C CYS A 442 8.43 2.54 -9.71
N CYS A 443 7.39 3.25 -10.12
CA CYS A 443 7.20 4.68 -9.81
C CYS A 443 6.00 4.96 -8.89
N THR A 444 6.27 5.59 -7.75
CA THR A 444 5.26 5.95 -6.74
C THR A 444 5.18 7.46 -6.58
N GLY A 445 3.97 8.01 -6.47
CA GLY A 445 3.78 9.43 -6.16
C GLY A 445 4.16 9.79 -4.74
N ASN A 446 4.89 10.89 -4.54
CA ASN A 446 5.31 11.36 -3.22
C ASN A 446 4.26 12.17 -2.47
#